data_AF-A0A6L3EUM6-F1
#
_entry.id   AF-A0A6L3EUM6-F1
#
_cell.length_a   1.000
_cell.length_b   1.000
_cell.length_c   1.000
_cell.angle_alpha   90.00
_cell.angle_beta   90.00
_cell.angle_gamma   90.00
#
_symmetry.space_group_name_H-M   'P 1'
#
loop_
_entity.id
_entity.type
_entity.pdbx_description
1 polymer ?
#
loop_
_entity_poly.entity_id
_entity_poly.type
_entity_poly.pdbx_seq_one_letter_code
_entity_poly.pdbx_strand_id
1 'polypeptide(L)'
;MSQDLMHKVAAMHTIQVGDDTYLSYDAVLTETANHLFSDGPQSESDFQQITEQAGRLLTQLGYGSPVTLNPPAVPFNQRGTYYRKMPQLDTVVVQAALDQLSTLCNSKPEHRVIAVRLMLNVAKRLGHTSFDHLETGLREHITNQVTKLAADLGWTFYDSGIFAKPRPFDTDKAKTAVSTHLTKTDGPVWHSDLLNTAVSAGYGHSFYYLEEPDPAIEEIIQTTLIAHNYETTADNDCYRPKLPVLPTDTQPQLLDGLRQLQIYSIDDKHNRDMLHVDEVQHVLNQVLGQSTTEYQFQRFLSAGPLANALIQLGYERDTTTLPTSEIRPFSTRFQTPNLYHPFLRKEVVAATNDPPQMLHLADGMTVHAPIITLDDDEETIVALQMIGPEQSVKANWAALMGGGKTN
;
A
#
# COMPACT_ATOMS: atom_id res chain seq x y z
N MET A 1 -14.55 -50.02 -20.96
CA MET A 1 -14.22 -50.29 -22.38
C MET A 1 -12.95 -51.12 -22.41
N SER A 2 -12.89 -52.19 -23.21
CA SER A 2 -11.71 -53.07 -23.27
C SER A 2 -10.53 -52.35 -23.93
N GLN A 3 -9.34 -52.39 -23.32
CA GLN A 3 -8.12 -51.82 -23.90
C GLN A 3 -7.74 -52.46 -25.24
N ASP A 4 -8.15 -53.72 -25.46
CA ASP A 4 -7.92 -54.46 -26.70
C ASP A 4 -8.66 -53.83 -27.89
N LEU A 5 -9.97 -53.56 -27.75
CA LEU A 5 -10.76 -52.92 -28.81
C LEU A 5 -10.22 -51.52 -29.14
N MET A 6 -9.77 -50.77 -28.12
CA MET A 6 -9.18 -49.45 -28.33
C MET A 6 -7.90 -49.51 -29.16
N HIS A 7 -7.03 -50.48 -28.87
CA HIS A 7 -5.80 -50.68 -29.63
C HIS A 7 -6.08 -51.09 -31.09
N LYS A 8 -7.05 -52.01 -31.29
CA LYS A 8 -7.44 -52.47 -32.63
C LYS A 8 -7.99 -51.34 -33.50
N VAL A 9 -8.91 -50.54 -32.95
CA VAL A 9 -9.48 -49.39 -33.69
C VAL A 9 -8.44 -48.29 -33.93
N ALA A 10 -7.53 -48.04 -32.98
CA ALA A 10 -6.44 -47.09 -33.17
C ALA A 10 -5.44 -47.50 -34.27
N ALA A 11 -5.28 -48.81 -34.50
CA ALA A 11 -4.39 -49.37 -35.52
C ALA A 11 -5.03 -49.52 -36.90
N MET A 12 -6.32 -49.20 -37.05
CA MET A 12 -7.03 -49.30 -38.33
C MET A 12 -6.44 -48.37 -39.39
N HIS A 13 -6.56 -48.78 -40.64
CA HIS A 13 -6.15 -47.97 -41.76
C HIS A 13 -6.96 -46.67 -41.83
N THR A 14 -6.25 -45.53 -41.90
CA THR A 14 -6.83 -44.21 -42.09
C THR A 14 -6.48 -43.68 -43.48
N ILE A 15 -7.38 -42.88 -44.06
CA ILE A 15 -7.11 -42.11 -45.28
C ILE A 15 -6.82 -40.65 -44.95
N GLN A 16 -6.03 -39.98 -45.80
CA GLN A 16 -5.73 -38.55 -45.69
C GLN A 16 -6.42 -37.80 -46.82
N VAL A 17 -7.13 -36.71 -46.50
CA VAL A 17 -7.73 -35.81 -47.49
C VAL A 17 -7.37 -34.38 -47.10
N GLY A 18 -6.49 -33.74 -47.89
CA GLY A 18 -5.85 -32.51 -47.47
C GLY A 18 -4.99 -32.75 -46.21
N ASP A 19 -5.21 -31.94 -45.17
CA ASP A 19 -4.53 -32.06 -43.87
C ASP A 19 -5.34 -32.90 -42.84
N ASP A 20 -6.47 -33.47 -43.26
CA ASP A 20 -7.38 -34.20 -42.39
C ASP A 20 -7.23 -35.72 -42.50
N THR A 21 -7.24 -36.38 -41.35
CA THR A 21 -7.19 -37.84 -41.22
C THR A 21 -8.59 -38.40 -41.00
N TYR A 22 -8.94 -39.47 -41.71
CA TYR A 22 -10.26 -40.10 -41.66
C TYR A 22 -10.18 -41.60 -41.40
N LEU A 23 -11.12 -42.10 -40.61
CA LEU A 23 -11.28 -43.51 -40.30
C LEU A 23 -12.63 -44.01 -40.84
N SER A 24 -12.65 -45.16 -41.51
CA SER A 24 -13.86 -45.69 -42.15
C SER A 24 -14.95 -46.00 -41.13
N TYR A 25 -16.17 -45.51 -41.40
CA TYR A 25 -17.34 -45.77 -40.54
C TYR A 25 -17.65 -47.27 -40.45
N ASP A 26 -17.74 -47.93 -41.60
CA ASP A 26 -18.10 -49.34 -41.70
C ASP A 26 -17.04 -50.25 -41.04
N ALA A 27 -15.75 -49.90 -41.18
CA ALA A 27 -14.67 -50.65 -40.57
C ALA A 27 -14.74 -50.60 -39.03
N VAL A 28 -15.03 -49.42 -38.46
CA VAL A 28 -15.15 -49.26 -37.01
C VAL A 28 -16.36 -50.02 -36.46
N LEU A 29 -17.52 -49.93 -37.13
CA LEU A 29 -18.70 -50.68 -36.71
C LEU A 29 -18.47 -52.19 -36.80
N THR A 30 -17.83 -52.66 -37.87
CA THR A 30 -17.54 -54.09 -38.07
C THR A 30 -16.62 -54.62 -36.97
N GLU A 31 -15.55 -53.91 -36.63
CA GLU A 31 -14.65 -54.33 -35.55
C GLU A 31 -15.31 -54.28 -34.18
N THR A 32 -16.09 -53.23 -33.92
CA THR A 32 -16.86 -53.12 -32.67
C THR A 32 -17.88 -54.25 -32.56
N ALA A 33 -18.56 -54.60 -33.65
CA ALA A 33 -19.49 -55.73 -33.72
C ALA A 33 -18.78 -57.06 -33.45
N ASN A 34 -17.65 -57.33 -34.12
CA ASN A 34 -16.87 -58.55 -33.94
C ASN A 34 -16.34 -58.69 -32.50
N HIS A 35 -16.06 -57.57 -31.82
CA HIS A 35 -15.61 -57.57 -30.44
C HIS A 35 -16.75 -57.83 -29.44
N LEU A 36 -17.94 -57.27 -29.69
CA LEU A 36 -19.08 -57.37 -28.78
C LEU A 36 -19.89 -58.65 -28.98
N PHE A 37 -19.97 -59.17 -30.21
CA PHE A 37 -20.84 -60.27 -30.60
C PHE A 37 -20.07 -61.30 -31.45
N SER A 38 -19.70 -62.42 -30.84
CA SER A 38 -18.93 -63.50 -31.52
C SER A 38 -19.68 -64.13 -32.71
N ASP A 39 -21.01 -64.17 -32.63
CA ASP A 39 -21.89 -64.75 -33.67
C ASP A 39 -22.49 -63.66 -34.58
N GLY A 40 -22.02 -62.42 -34.45
CA GLY A 40 -22.57 -61.24 -35.13
C GLY A 40 -23.86 -60.70 -34.48
N PRO A 41 -24.21 -59.42 -34.74
CA PRO A 41 -25.42 -58.80 -34.22
C PRO A 41 -26.68 -59.45 -34.83
N GLN A 42 -27.68 -59.75 -34.00
CA GLN A 42 -28.91 -60.45 -34.42
C GLN A 42 -30.16 -59.57 -34.31
N SER A 43 -30.05 -58.41 -33.67
CA SER A 43 -31.18 -57.52 -33.39
C SER A 43 -30.84 -56.05 -33.60
N GLU A 44 -31.88 -55.22 -33.69
CA GLU A 44 -31.74 -53.75 -33.70
C GLU A 44 -31.09 -53.24 -32.41
N SER A 45 -31.37 -53.87 -31.27
CA SER A 45 -30.74 -53.55 -29.98
C SER A 45 -29.23 -53.78 -30.01
N ASP A 46 -28.77 -54.85 -30.67
CA ASP A 46 -27.34 -55.14 -30.81
C ASP A 46 -26.66 -54.05 -31.65
N PHE A 47 -27.32 -53.61 -32.73
CA PHE A 47 -26.82 -52.52 -33.57
C PHE A 47 -26.74 -51.19 -32.81
N GLN A 48 -27.75 -50.86 -32.01
CA GLN A 48 -27.72 -49.68 -31.14
C GLN A 48 -26.54 -49.75 -30.16
N GLN A 49 -26.32 -50.91 -29.52
CA GLN A 49 -25.19 -51.09 -28.61
C GLN A 49 -23.83 -50.95 -29.33
N ILE A 50 -23.69 -51.48 -30.56
CA ILE A 50 -22.48 -51.31 -31.37
C ILE A 50 -22.22 -49.84 -31.64
N THR A 51 -23.23 -49.10 -32.11
CA THR A 51 -23.07 -47.68 -32.45
C THR A 51 -22.75 -46.82 -31.23
N GLU A 52 -23.36 -47.09 -30.08
CA GLU A 52 -23.04 -46.40 -28.83
C GLU A 52 -21.61 -46.68 -28.36
N GLN A 53 -21.17 -47.94 -28.38
CA GLN A 53 -19.82 -48.31 -27.97
C GLN A 53 -18.76 -47.76 -28.93
N ALA A 54 -19.01 -47.86 -30.24
CA ALA A 54 -18.17 -47.26 -31.27
C ALA A 54 -18.07 -45.74 -31.09
N GLY A 55 -19.20 -45.06 -30.84
CA GLY A 55 -19.22 -43.62 -30.55
C GLY A 55 -18.36 -43.26 -29.35
N ARG A 56 -18.53 -43.94 -28.21
CA ARG A 56 -17.70 -43.70 -27.00
C ARG A 56 -16.21 -43.94 -27.26
N LEU A 57 -15.89 -45.00 -27.99
CA LEU A 57 -14.51 -45.35 -28.37
C LEU A 57 -13.88 -44.28 -29.26
N LEU A 58 -14.61 -43.83 -30.28
CA LEU A 58 -14.16 -42.81 -31.21
C LEU A 58 -13.95 -41.46 -30.53
N THR A 59 -14.83 -41.07 -29.61
CA THR A 59 -14.63 -39.88 -28.78
C THR A 59 -13.34 -39.98 -27.96
N GLN A 60 -13.04 -41.13 -27.35
CA GLN A 60 -11.78 -41.34 -26.62
C GLN A 60 -10.55 -41.31 -27.53
N LEU A 61 -10.68 -41.81 -28.75
CA LEU A 61 -9.64 -41.74 -29.77
C LEU A 61 -9.58 -40.36 -30.46
N GLY A 62 -10.41 -39.38 -30.09
CA GLY A 62 -10.41 -38.05 -30.67
C GLY A 62 -10.91 -38.00 -32.11
N TYR A 63 -11.91 -38.80 -32.46
CA TYR A 63 -12.64 -38.73 -33.72
C TYR A 63 -14.00 -38.06 -33.52
N GLY A 64 -14.42 -37.26 -34.50
CA GLY A 64 -15.70 -36.53 -34.51
C GLY A 64 -16.85 -37.29 -35.14
N SER A 65 -17.90 -36.57 -35.50
CA SER A 65 -19.08 -37.16 -36.12
C SER A 65 -18.80 -37.71 -37.52
N PRO A 66 -19.62 -38.68 -37.99
CA PRO A 66 -19.51 -39.20 -39.35
C PRO A 66 -19.72 -38.11 -40.40
N VAL A 67 -18.87 -38.12 -41.43
CA VAL A 67 -18.97 -37.24 -42.61
C VAL A 67 -18.86 -38.08 -43.88
N THR A 68 -19.65 -37.75 -44.89
CA THR A 68 -19.60 -38.43 -46.19
C THR A 68 -18.54 -37.79 -47.09
N LEU A 69 -17.54 -38.57 -47.50
CA LEU A 69 -16.54 -38.16 -48.47
C LEU A 69 -16.95 -38.61 -49.88
N ASN A 70 -16.90 -37.67 -50.83
CA ASN A 70 -17.27 -37.86 -52.23
C ASN A 70 -16.14 -37.42 -53.18
N PRO A 71 -16.10 -37.93 -54.43
CA PRO A 71 -15.23 -37.38 -55.45
C PRO A 71 -15.52 -35.88 -55.72
N PRO A 72 -14.50 -35.05 -56.01
CA PRO A 72 -13.10 -35.41 -56.25
C PRO A 72 -12.21 -35.47 -54.99
N ALA A 73 -12.75 -35.21 -53.79
CA ALA A 73 -11.96 -35.19 -52.56
C ALA A 73 -11.31 -36.55 -52.25
N VAL A 74 -12.01 -37.64 -52.61
CA VAL A 74 -11.48 -39.01 -52.61
C VAL A 74 -11.79 -39.70 -53.94
N PRO A 75 -10.98 -40.69 -54.38
CA PRO A 75 -11.31 -41.53 -55.52
C PRO A 75 -12.66 -42.26 -55.36
N PHE A 76 -13.31 -42.64 -56.47
CA PHE A 76 -14.63 -43.30 -56.45
C PHE A 76 -14.68 -44.58 -55.61
N ASN A 77 -13.59 -45.35 -55.54
CA ASN A 77 -13.50 -46.57 -54.74
C ASN A 77 -13.30 -46.31 -53.24
N GLN A 78 -13.06 -45.06 -52.84
CA GLN A 78 -12.92 -44.61 -51.45
C GLN A 78 -14.08 -43.71 -51.02
N ARG A 79 -15.14 -43.54 -51.83
CA ARG A 79 -16.35 -42.82 -51.42
C ARG A 79 -17.02 -43.55 -50.24
N GLY A 80 -17.58 -42.82 -49.30
CA GLY A 80 -18.28 -43.42 -48.17
C GLY A 80 -18.36 -42.51 -46.95
N THR A 81 -18.82 -43.07 -45.85
CA THR A 81 -18.91 -42.39 -44.55
C THR A 81 -17.65 -42.65 -43.74
N TYR A 82 -17.11 -41.59 -43.15
CA TYR A 82 -15.87 -41.63 -42.38
C TYR A 82 -16.01 -40.80 -41.11
N TYR A 83 -15.26 -41.18 -40.08
CA TYR A 83 -15.04 -40.36 -38.91
C TYR A 83 -13.80 -39.49 -39.14
N ARG A 84 -13.95 -38.16 -39.03
CA ARG A 84 -12.82 -37.23 -39.12
C ARG A 84 -12.07 -37.19 -37.79
N LYS A 85 -10.75 -37.28 -37.81
CA LYS A 85 -9.90 -37.07 -36.64
C LYS A 85 -10.03 -35.61 -36.19
N MET A 86 -10.40 -35.38 -34.94
CA MET A 86 -10.46 -34.04 -34.38
C MET A 86 -9.03 -33.49 -34.16
N PRO A 87 -8.82 -32.19 -34.37
CA PRO A 87 -7.51 -31.58 -34.20
C PRO A 87 -7.02 -31.72 -32.75
N GLN A 88 -5.73 -31.98 -32.59
CA GLN A 88 -5.04 -31.91 -31.31
C GLN A 88 -4.52 -30.50 -31.10
N LEU A 89 -4.80 -29.93 -29.93
CA LEU A 89 -4.31 -28.60 -29.58
C LEU A 89 -2.92 -28.70 -28.98
N ASP A 90 -2.00 -27.91 -29.52
CA ASP A 90 -0.68 -27.71 -28.92
C ASP A 90 -0.81 -26.76 -27.72
N THR A 91 -0.17 -27.10 -26.61
CA THR A 91 -0.01 -26.24 -25.42
C THR A 91 0.49 -24.84 -25.80
N VAL A 92 1.40 -24.73 -26.78
CA VAL A 92 1.95 -23.45 -27.25
C VAL A 92 0.86 -22.55 -27.83
N VAL A 93 -0.12 -23.12 -28.54
CA VAL A 93 -1.24 -22.37 -29.13
C VAL A 93 -2.14 -21.81 -28.03
N VAL A 94 -2.44 -22.62 -27.02
CA VAL A 94 -3.27 -22.21 -25.87
C VAL A 94 -2.55 -21.17 -25.02
N GLN A 95 -1.27 -21.37 -24.72
CA GLN A 95 -0.43 -20.43 -23.99
C GLN A 95 -0.36 -19.06 -24.71
N ALA A 96 -0.09 -19.05 -26.02
CA ALA A 96 -0.04 -17.81 -26.78
C ALA A 96 -1.39 -17.06 -26.80
N ALA A 97 -2.51 -17.79 -26.83
CA ALA A 97 -3.83 -17.19 -26.75
C ALA A 97 -4.15 -16.64 -25.35
N LEU A 98 -3.76 -17.36 -24.29
CA LEU A 98 -3.86 -16.90 -22.90
C LEU A 98 -3.03 -15.63 -22.69
N ASP A 99 -1.77 -15.60 -23.11
CA ASP A 99 -0.90 -14.42 -22.97
C ASP A 99 -1.44 -13.20 -23.72
N GLN A 100 -1.96 -13.41 -24.93
CA GLN A 100 -2.53 -12.33 -25.73
C GLN A 100 -3.81 -11.75 -25.14
N LEU A 101 -4.66 -12.59 -24.55
CA LEU A 101 -5.99 -12.19 -24.05
C LEU A 101 -6.00 -11.85 -22.56
N SER A 102 -4.91 -12.16 -21.86
CA SER A 102 -4.76 -11.95 -20.42
C SER A 102 -4.88 -10.47 -20.09
N THR A 103 -5.85 -10.16 -19.23
CA THR A 103 -6.03 -8.82 -18.65
C THR A 103 -5.84 -8.87 -17.14
N LEU A 104 -5.30 -7.80 -16.57
CA LEU A 104 -5.22 -7.66 -15.12
C LEU A 104 -6.62 -7.40 -14.56
N CYS A 105 -6.93 -8.09 -13.46
CA CYS A 105 -8.10 -7.75 -12.66
C CYS A 105 -7.79 -6.52 -11.80
N ASN A 106 -8.70 -5.54 -11.76
CA ASN A 106 -8.52 -4.33 -10.94
C ASN A 106 -8.89 -4.53 -9.46
N SER A 107 -9.53 -5.66 -9.12
CA SER A 107 -9.99 -5.95 -7.76
C SER A 107 -9.25 -7.12 -7.10
N LYS A 108 -8.49 -7.92 -7.85
CA LYS A 108 -7.72 -9.06 -7.31
C LYS A 108 -6.37 -9.17 -8.01
N PRO A 109 -5.32 -9.65 -7.32
CA PRO A 109 -3.99 -9.84 -7.90
C PRO A 109 -3.94 -11.08 -8.80
N GLU A 110 -4.70 -11.06 -9.89
CA GLU A 110 -4.79 -12.17 -10.83
C GLU A 110 -4.94 -11.69 -12.27
N HIS A 111 -4.48 -12.53 -13.18
CA HIS A 111 -4.77 -12.44 -14.60
C HIS A 111 -6.11 -13.10 -14.89
N ARG A 112 -6.90 -12.51 -15.80
CA ARG A 112 -8.19 -13.05 -16.23
C ARG A 112 -8.29 -13.14 -17.74
N VAL A 113 -8.94 -14.20 -18.21
CA VAL A 113 -9.32 -14.41 -19.61
C VAL A 113 -10.76 -14.92 -19.66
N ILE A 114 -11.61 -14.27 -20.45
CA ILE A 114 -12.99 -14.76 -20.70
C ILE A 114 -12.90 -16.03 -21.57
N ALA A 115 -13.47 -17.13 -21.10
CA ALA A 115 -13.33 -18.43 -21.75
C ALA A 115 -13.84 -18.43 -23.20
N VAL A 116 -15.00 -17.80 -23.47
CA VAL A 116 -15.53 -17.70 -24.83
C VAL A 116 -14.56 -16.99 -25.79
N ARG A 117 -13.83 -15.97 -25.30
CA ARG A 117 -12.81 -15.28 -26.13
C ARG A 117 -11.60 -16.17 -26.38
N LEU A 118 -11.17 -16.94 -25.37
CA LEU A 118 -10.09 -17.91 -25.53
C LEU A 118 -10.45 -18.98 -26.56
N MET A 119 -11.62 -19.60 -26.41
CA MET A 119 -12.11 -20.63 -27.32
C MET A 119 -12.24 -20.10 -28.75
N LEU A 120 -12.76 -18.89 -28.94
CA LEU A 120 -12.83 -18.25 -30.25
C LEU A 120 -11.45 -17.99 -30.87
N ASN A 121 -10.47 -17.55 -30.07
CA ASN A 121 -9.11 -17.31 -30.56
C ASN A 121 -8.43 -18.63 -30.97
N VAL A 122 -8.58 -19.67 -30.16
CA VAL A 122 -8.08 -21.02 -30.48
C VAL A 122 -8.74 -21.56 -31.75
N ALA A 123 -10.07 -21.43 -31.89
CA ALA A 123 -10.78 -21.85 -33.09
C ALA A 123 -10.30 -21.12 -34.35
N LYS A 124 -10.02 -19.81 -34.26
CA LYS A 124 -9.43 -19.04 -35.37
C LYS A 124 -8.05 -19.52 -35.77
N ARG A 125 -7.22 -19.90 -34.79
CA ARG A 125 -5.89 -20.48 -35.06
C ARG A 125 -5.97 -21.86 -35.71
N LEU A 126 -7.09 -22.57 -35.53
CA LEU A 126 -7.43 -23.80 -36.26
C LEU A 126 -8.11 -23.55 -37.62
N GLY A 127 -8.22 -22.29 -38.08
CA GLY A 127 -8.81 -21.95 -39.37
C GLY A 127 -10.32 -21.72 -39.37
N HIS A 128 -10.97 -21.69 -38.20
CA HIS A 128 -12.42 -21.47 -38.10
C HIS A 128 -12.77 -20.00 -37.82
N THR A 129 -13.82 -19.48 -38.45
CA THR A 129 -14.22 -18.07 -38.32
C THR A 129 -15.06 -17.79 -37.07
N SER A 130 -15.78 -18.80 -36.55
CA SER A 130 -16.66 -18.68 -35.38
C SER A 130 -16.63 -19.97 -34.55
N PHE A 131 -16.58 -19.83 -33.22
CA PHE A 131 -16.70 -20.94 -32.28
C PHE A 131 -18.14 -21.44 -32.15
N ASP A 132 -19.13 -20.53 -32.20
CA ASP A 132 -20.54 -20.85 -32.03
C ASP A 132 -21.17 -21.55 -33.24
N HIS A 133 -20.48 -21.53 -34.38
CA HIS A 133 -20.87 -22.27 -35.58
C HIS A 133 -20.15 -23.61 -35.73
N LEU A 134 -19.27 -23.98 -34.79
CA LEU A 134 -18.69 -25.31 -34.76
C LEU A 134 -19.76 -26.32 -34.38
N GLU A 135 -19.67 -27.50 -34.99
CA GLU A 135 -20.44 -28.67 -34.60
C GLU A 135 -20.24 -28.95 -33.09
N THR A 136 -21.32 -29.39 -32.41
CA THR A 136 -21.34 -29.60 -30.96
C THR A 136 -20.16 -30.46 -30.47
N GLY A 137 -19.88 -31.59 -31.12
CA GLY A 137 -18.79 -32.47 -30.72
C GLY A 137 -17.41 -31.82 -30.83
N LEU A 138 -17.16 -31.04 -31.88
CA LEU A 138 -15.90 -30.30 -32.04
C LEU A 138 -15.75 -29.18 -31.00
N ARG A 139 -16.86 -28.50 -30.68
CA ARG A 139 -16.89 -27.45 -29.65
C ARG A 139 -16.56 -28.01 -28.27
N GLU A 140 -17.17 -29.13 -27.90
CA GLU A 140 -16.90 -29.83 -26.64
C GLU A 140 -15.44 -30.30 -26.57
N HIS A 141 -14.92 -30.86 -27.66
CA HIS A 141 -13.53 -31.30 -27.74
C HIS A 141 -12.52 -30.17 -27.57
N ILE A 142 -12.71 -29.04 -28.25
CA ILE A 142 -11.88 -27.85 -28.08
C ILE A 142 -11.99 -27.34 -26.64
N THR A 143 -13.21 -27.27 -26.09
CA THR A 143 -13.45 -26.80 -24.71
C THR A 143 -12.70 -27.66 -23.69
N ASN A 144 -12.77 -28.98 -23.83
CA ASN A 144 -12.12 -29.91 -22.92
C ASN A 144 -10.59 -29.82 -23.02
N GLN A 145 -10.05 -29.77 -24.24
CA GLN A 145 -8.60 -29.63 -24.44
C GLN A 145 -8.08 -28.29 -23.92
N VAL A 146 -8.73 -27.17 -24.26
CA VAL A 146 -8.31 -25.84 -23.79
C VAL A 146 -8.38 -25.76 -22.26
N THR A 147 -9.46 -26.25 -21.64
CA THR A 147 -9.60 -26.24 -20.18
C THR A 147 -8.49 -27.06 -19.52
N LYS A 148 -8.21 -28.25 -20.04
CA LYS A 148 -7.14 -29.11 -19.54
C LYS A 148 -5.77 -28.45 -19.68
N LEU A 149 -5.44 -27.96 -20.87
CA LEU A 149 -4.15 -27.32 -21.13
C LEU A 149 -3.97 -26.04 -20.32
N ALA A 150 -5.03 -25.24 -20.16
CA ALA A 150 -5.00 -24.05 -19.31
C ALA A 150 -4.74 -24.43 -17.84
N ALA A 151 -5.38 -25.50 -17.34
CA ALA A 151 -5.13 -26.02 -15.99
C ALA A 151 -3.68 -26.51 -15.82
N ASP A 152 -3.13 -27.23 -16.80
CA ASP A 152 -1.72 -27.65 -16.80
C ASP A 152 -0.76 -26.45 -16.80
N LEU A 153 -1.18 -25.31 -17.35
CA LEU A 153 -0.47 -24.02 -17.34
C LEU A 153 -0.74 -23.18 -16.07
N GLY A 154 -1.48 -23.72 -15.10
CA GLY A 154 -1.77 -23.09 -13.81
C GLY A 154 -2.93 -22.08 -13.83
N TRP A 155 -3.84 -22.18 -14.80
CA TRP A 155 -5.07 -21.39 -14.83
C TRP A 155 -6.25 -22.17 -14.24
N THR A 156 -7.05 -21.50 -13.42
CA THR A 156 -8.28 -22.06 -12.86
C THR A 156 -9.48 -21.58 -13.67
N PHE A 157 -10.36 -22.50 -14.07
CA PHE A 157 -11.63 -22.19 -14.70
C PHE A 157 -12.74 -22.04 -13.65
N TYR A 158 -13.48 -20.94 -13.72
CA TYR A 158 -14.62 -20.66 -12.83
C TYR A 158 -15.94 -20.80 -13.58
N ASP A 159 -17.00 -21.18 -12.87
CA ASP A 159 -18.37 -21.30 -13.40
C ASP A 159 -18.90 -20.01 -14.05
N SER A 160 -18.31 -18.87 -13.72
CA SER A 160 -18.56 -17.57 -14.35
C SER A 160 -18.07 -17.49 -15.80
N GLY A 161 -17.43 -18.53 -16.34
CA GLY A 161 -16.89 -18.55 -17.70
C GLY A 161 -15.56 -17.79 -17.82
N ILE A 162 -14.78 -17.75 -16.75
CA ILE A 162 -13.51 -17.02 -16.67
C ILE A 162 -12.40 -17.99 -16.31
N PHE A 163 -11.27 -17.90 -17.01
CA PHE A 163 -9.99 -18.45 -16.56
C PHE A 163 -9.27 -17.39 -15.75
N ALA A 164 -8.78 -17.73 -14.56
CA ALA A 164 -7.90 -16.85 -13.80
C ALA A 164 -6.60 -17.54 -13.39
N LYS A 165 -5.54 -16.76 -13.28
CA LYS A 165 -4.23 -17.20 -12.82
C LYS A 165 -3.68 -16.20 -11.80
N PRO A 166 -3.36 -16.63 -10.57
CA PRO A 166 -2.77 -15.76 -9.56
C PRO A 166 -1.50 -15.08 -10.09
N ARG A 167 -1.33 -13.81 -9.76
CA ARG A 167 -0.12 -13.07 -10.09
C ARG A 167 0.95 -13.37 -9.03
N PRO A 168 2.20 -13.63 -9.42
CA PRO A 168 3.27 -13.74 -8.44
C PRO A 168 3.49 -12.40 -7.73
N PHE A 169 3.74 -12.46 -6.42
CA PHE A 169 4.09 -11.32 -5.60
C PHE A 169 5.61 -11.21 -5.44
N ASP A 170 6.17 -10.04 -5.71
CA ASP A 170 7.61 -9.75 -5.55
C ASP A 170 7.87 -9.13 -4.16
N THR A 171 8.21 -10.00 -3.21
CA THR A 171 8.49 -9.64 -1.81
C THR A 171 9.62 -8.60 -1.68
N ASP A 172 10.67 -8.73 -2.48
CA ASP A 172 11.85 -7.85 -2.39
C ASP A 172 11.51 -6.43 -2.87
N LYS A 173 10.75 -6.31 -3.97
CA LYS A 173 10.25 -5.01 -4.42
C LYS A 173 9.30 -4.37 -3.42
N ALA A 174 8.37 -5.15 -2.86
CA ALA A 174 7.45 -4.65 -1.84
C ALA A 174 8.21 -4.11 -0.62
N LYS A 175 9.13 -4.90 -0.06
CA LYS A 175 9.96 -4.48 1.08
C LYS A 175 10.79 -3.23 0.78
N THR A 176 11.41 -3.18 -0.39
CA THR A 176 12.20 -2.01 -0.82
C THR A 176 11.34 -0.76 -0.94
N ALA A 177 10.12 -0.88 -1.50
CA ALA A 177 9.20 0.24 -1.65
C ALA A 177 8.69 0.77 -0.30
N VAL A 178 8.27 -0.12 0.60
CA VAL A 178 7.84 0.24 1.96
C VAL A 178 9.00 0.91 2.71
N SER A 179 10.20 0.33 2.66
CA SER A 179 11.40 0.92 3.27
C SER A 179 11.68 2.31 2.72
N THR A 180 11.59 2.49 1.40
CA THR A 180 11.80 3.80 0.75
C THR A 180 10.75 4.81 1.19
N HIS A 181 9.49 4.39 1.33
CA HIS A 181 8.41 5.23 1.83
C HIS A 181 8.71 5.71 3.25
N LEU A 182 9.06 4.80 4.17
CA LEU A 182 9.40 5.15 5.56
C LEU A 182 10.61 6.10 5.64
N THR A 183 11.65 5.92 4.81
CA THR A 183 12.80 6.85 4.82
C THR A 183 12.49 8.26 4.31
N LYS A 184 11.42 8.41 3.51
CA LYS A 184 11.02 9.70 2.95
C LYS A 184 10.02 10.44 3.84
N THR A 185 9.31 9.71 4.69
CA THR A 185 8.31 10.28 5.59
C THR A 185 8.94 10.59 6.93
N ASP A 186 9.04 11.88 7.27
CA ASP A 186 9.40 12.30 8.62
C ASP A 186 8.13 12.39 9.47
N GLY A 187 7.73 11.25 10.07
CA GLY A 187 6.62 11.21 11.01
C GLY A 187 5.64 10.04 10.82
N PRO A 188 4.37 10.21 11.26
CA PRO A 188 3.37 9.16 11.22
C PRO A 188 3.03 8.73 9.78
N VAL A 189 2.74 7.45 9.60
CA VAL A 189 2.37 6.85 8.31
C VAL A 189 1.08 6.05 8.46
N TRP A 190 0.19 6.17 7.49
CA TRP A 190 -1.06 5.41 7.49
C TRP A 190 -0.82 3.97 7.06
N HIS A 191 -1.51 3.02 7.69
CA HIS A 191 -1.44 1.61 7.31
C HIS A 191 -1.88 1.40 5.86
N SER A 192 -2.97 2.05 5.44
CA SER A 192 -3.44 2.03 4.06
C SER A 192 -2.40 2.49 3.03
N ASP A 193 -1.59 3.51 3.35
CA ASP A 193 -0.51 3.98 2.47
C ASP A 193 0.61 2.94 2.35
N LEU A 194 1.01 2.31 3.46
CA LEU A 194 2.03 1.25 3.45
C LEU A 194 1.53 0.01 2.72
N LEU A 195 0.28 -0.38 2.94
CA LEU A 195 -0.36 -1.50 2.26
C LEU A 195 -0.42 -1.25 0.75
N ASN A 196 -0.93 -0.09 0.33
CA ASN A 196 -0.99 0.26 -1.08
C ASN A 196 0.41 0.33 -1.72
N THR A 197 1.40 0.84 -0.99
CA THR A 197 2.80 0.87 -1.44
C THR A 197 3.35 -0.55 -1.64
N ALA A 198 3.17 -1.44 -0.67
CA ALA A 198 3.63 -2.82 -0.73
C ALA A 198 2.97 -3.60 -1.88
N VAL A 199 1.64 -3.49 -1.98
CA VAL A 199 0.83 -4.13 -3.03
C VAL A 199 1.24 -3.63 -4.42
N SER A 200 1.29 -2.31 -4.59
CA SER A 200 1.59 -1.69 -5.89
C SER A 200 3.00 -2.06 -6.37
N ALA A 201 3.97 -2.12 -5.47
CA ALA A 201 5.33 -2.50 -5.81
C ALA A 201 5.49 -4.02 -6.02
N GLY A 202 4.92 -4.84 -5.14
CA GLY A 202 5.08 -6.30 -5.18
C GLY A 202 4.31 -6.95 -6.33
N TYR A 203 3.12 -6.45 -6.65
CA TYR A 203 2.39 -6.88 -7.84
C TYR A 203 2.68 -6.02 -9.07
N GLY A 204 3.33 -4.86 -8.96
CA GLY A 204 3.48 -3.94 -10.09
C GLY A 204 2.16 -3.35 -10.59
N HIS A 205 1.13 -3.30 -9.72
CA HIS A 205 -0.19 -2.74 -10.00
C HIS A 205 -0.95 -2.46 -8.70
N SER A 206 -1.77 -1.41 -8.66
CA SER A 206 -2.64 -1.08 -7.53
C SER A 206 -4.04 -1.70 -7.73
N PHE A 207 -4.72 -2.09 -6.65
CA PHE A 207 -6.05 -2.69 -6.70
C PHE A 207 -7.03 -1.88 -5.85
N TYR A 208 -8.26 -1.71 -6.33
CA TYR A 208 -9.25 -0.84 -5.66
C TYR A 208 -9.86 -1.47 -4.40
N TYR A 209 -9.95 -2.80 -4.37
CA TYR A 209 -10.68 -3.54 -3.33
C TYR A 209 -9.90 -4.79 -2.95
N LEU A 210 -8.84 -4.62 -2.16
CA LEU A 210 -8.29 -5.76 -1.42
C LEU A 210 -9.21 -5.99 -0.22
N GLU A 211 -10.12 -6.95 -0.35
CA GLU A 211 -11.10 -7.28 0.71
C GLU A 211 -10.40 -7.61 2.02
N GLU A 212 -9.27 -8.33 1.96
CA GLU A 212 -8.38 -8.56 3.09
C GLU A 212 -6.92 -8.53 2.60
N PRO A 213 -6.02 -7.81 3.30
CA PRO A 213 -4.60 -7.84 2.99
C PRO A 213 -4.03 -9.23 3.27
N ASP A 214 -3.24 -9.74 2.33
CA ASP A 214 -2.52 -11.02 2.49
C ASP A 214 -1.63 -10.95 3.75
N PRO A 215 -1.70 -11.92 4.68
CA PRO A 215 -0.87 -11.96 5.87
C PRO A 215 0.64 -11.81 5.59
N ALA A 216 1.12 -12.27 4.44
CA ALA A 216 2.51 -12.11 4.05
C ALA A 216 2.88 -10.65 3.76
N ILE A 217 1.94 -9.85 3.25
CA ILE A 217 2.13 -8.41 3.04
C ILE A 217 2.17 -7.68 4.37
N GLU A 218 1.29 -8.05 5.30
CA GLU A 218 1.33 -7.51 6.67
C GLU A 218 2.66 -7.83 7.37
N GLU A 219 3.17 -9.05 7.24
CA GLU A 219 4.48 -9.42 7.79
C GLU A 219 5.61 -8.55 7.23
N ILE A 220 5.57 -8.23 5.93
CA ILE A 220 6.53 -7.31 5.30
C ILE A 220 6.42 -5.91 5.90
N ILE A 221 5.20 -5.39 6.06
CA ILE A 221 4.98 -4.07 6.67
C ILE A 221 5.54 -4.05 8.08
N GLN A 222 5.17 -5.02 8.92
CA GLN A 222 5.59 -5.12 10.31
C GLN A 222 7.11 -5.24 10.46
N THR A 223 7.74 -6.12 9.68
CA THR A 223 9.19 -6.29 9.70
C THR A 223 9.91 -5.01 9.26
N THR A 224 9.35 -4.29 8.29
CA THR A 224 9.93 -3.04 7.81
C THR A 224 9.74 -1.91 8.82
N LEU A 225 8.58 -1.81 9.49
CA LEU A 225 8.36 -0.86 10.58
C LEU A 225 9.37 -1.04 11.71
N ILE A 226 9.64 -2.29 12.13
CA ILE A 226 10.66 -2.59 13.15
C ILE A 226 12.04 -2.12 12.70
N ALA A 227 12.42 -2.41 11.45
CA ALA A 227 13.72 -2.03 10.90
C ALA A 227 13.93 -0.51 10.83
N HIS A 228 12.84 0.26 10.73
CA HIS A 228 12.85 1.73 10.68
C HIS A 228 12.48 2.38 12.02
N ASN A 229 12.49 1.63 13.13
CA ASN A 229 12.16 2.12 14.48
C ASN A 229 10.75 2.71 14.61
N TYR A 230 9.76 2.18 13.91
CA TYR A 230 8.35 2.51 14.12
C TYR A 230 7.70 1.60 15.18
N GLU A 231 6.61 2.10 15.74
CA GLU A 231 5.63 1.31 16.49
C GLU A 231 4.96 0.31 15.54
N THR A 232 4.76 -0.93 16.01
CA THR A 232 4.17 -2.02 15.22
C THR A 232 2.66 -2.13 15.40
N THR A 233 2.11 -1.44 16.40
CA THR A 233 0.67 -1.34 16.63
C THR A 233 0.20 0.00 16.09
N ALA A 234 -0.73 -0.04 15.12
CA ALA A 234 -1.36 1.17 14.63
C ALA A 234 -2.32 1.74 15.69
N ASP A 235 -2.25 3.04 15.94
CA ASP A 235 -3.27 3.78 16.68
C ASP A 235 -4.00 4.70 15.70
N ASN A 236 -5.33 4.54 15.62
CA ASN A 236 -6.19 5.13 14.59
C ASN A 236 -5.65 4.89 13.16
N ASP A 237 -5.30 3.64 12.85
CA ASP A 237 -4.78 3.22 11.53
C ASP A 237 -3.43 3.87 11.14
N CYS A 238 -2.72 4.43 12.11
CA CYS A 238 -1.49 5.16 11.88
C CYS A 238 -0.34 4.59 12.73
N TYR A 239 0.78 4.27 12.06
CA TYR A 239 2.03 3.90 12.70
C TYR A 239 2.87 5.14 12.95
N ARG A 240 3.54 5.19 14.11
CA ARG A 240 4.34 6.34 14.51
C ARG A 240 5.80 5.93 14.73
N PRO A 241 6.77 6.80 14.42
CA PRO A 241 8.15 6.60 14.83
C PRO A 241 8.22 6.44 16.35
N LYS A 242 8.97 5.43 16.83
CA LYS A 242 9.22 5.27 18.27
C LYS A 242 10.03 6.46 18.76
N LEU A 243 9.71 6.92 19.96
CA LEU A 243 10.54 7.90 20.64
C LEU A 243 11.80 7.23 21.18
N PRO A 244 12.98 7.83 20.96
CA PRO A 244 14.20 7.47 21.66
C PRO A 244 13.98 7.39 23.18
N VAL A 245 14.56 6.38 23.83
CA VAL A 245 14.51 6.28 25.28
C VAL A 245 15.51 7.26 25.88
N LEU A 246 15.02 8.15 26.75
CA LEU A 246 15.87 9.03 27.54
C LEU A 246 16.53 8.24 28.69
N PRO A 247 17.85 8.40 28.93
CA PRO A 247 18.49 7.87 30.14
C PRO A 247 17.79 8.31 31.44
N THR A 248 17.97 7.56 32.53
CA THR A 248 17.25 7.81 33.79
C THR A 248 17.62 9.14 34.47
N ASP A 249 18.80 9.69 34.18
CA ASP A 249 19.35 10.93 34.77
C ASP A 249 19.42 12.09 33.77
N THR A 250 18.50 12.16 32.80
CA THR A 250 18.55 13.20 31.75
C THR A 250 18.10 14.57 32.21
N GLN A 251 17.26 14.68 33.24
CA GLN A 251 16.67 15.96 33.63
C GLN A 251 17.73 17.02 34.01
N PRO A 252 18.75 16.73 34.84
CA PRO A 252 19.81 17.69 35.14
C PRO A 252 20.63 18.06 33.90
N GLN A 253 20.95 17.09 33.04
CA GLN A 253 21.73 17.32 31.82
C GLN A 253 20.99 18.23 30.82
N LEU A 254 19.68 18.03 30.67
CA LEU A 254 18.83 18.89 29.86
C LEU A 254 18.79 20.30 30.43
N LEU A 255 18.57 20.47 31.74
CA LEU A 255 18.57 21.79 32.38
C LEU A 255 19.90 22.52 32.21
N ASP A 256 21.02 21.82 32.43
CA ASP A 256 22.35 22.41 32.33
C ASP A 256 22.70 22.78 30.89
N GLY A 257 22.33 21.93 29.91
CA GLY A 257 22.51 22.24 28.49
C GLY A 257 21.66 23.41 28.03
N LEU A 258 20.38 23.45 28.43
CA LEU A 258 19.45 24.53 28.07
C LEU A 258 19.87 25.89 28.65
N ARG A 259 20.41 25.93 29.88
CA ARG A 259 20.92 27.17 30.52
C ARG A 259 22.14 27.76 29.80
N GLN A 260 22.87 26.95 29.04
CA GLN A 260 24.05 27.39 28.30
C GLN A 260 23.70 27.90 26.90
N LEU A 261 22.45 27.75 26.46
CA LEU A 261 22.02 28.21 25.15
C LEU A 261 22.04 29.75 25.07
N GLN A 262 22.23 30.24 23.85
CA GLN A 262 22.16 31.66 23.60
C GLN A 262 20.71 32.13 23.71
N ILE A 263 20.49 33.14 24.54
CA ILE A 263 19.19 33.80 24.65
C ILE A 263 19.08 34.85 23.54
N TYR A 264 17.95 34.82 22.85
CA TYR A 264 17.56 35.77 21.83
C TYR A 264 16.42 36.67 22.32
N SER A 265 16.27 37.87 21.78
CA SER A 265 15.18 38.81 22.09
C SER A 265 14.64 39.49 20.82
N ILE A 266 13.40 39.97 20.90
CA ILE A 266 12.75 40.79 19.87
C ILE A 266 12.83 42.26 20.30
N ASP A 267 13.75 43.02 19.71
CA ASP A 267 13.99 44.45 19.99
C ASP A 267 14.30 44.77 21.48
N ASP A 268 14.96 45.89 21.74
CA ASP A 268 15.33 46.29 23.11
C ASP A 268 14.11 46.63 23.99
N LYS A 269 12.91 46.68 23.40
CA LYS A 269 11.68 47.14 24.03
C LYS A 269 10.78 46.03 24.58
N HIS A 270 10.68 44.88 23.92
CA HIS A 270 9.69 43.87 24.29
C HIS A 270 10.27 42.72 25.12
N ASN A 271 11.60 42.71 25.32
CA ASN A 271 12.37 41.87 26.26
C ASN A 271 11.83 40.44 26.50
N ARG A 272 11.40 39.76 25.43
CA ARG A 272 11.02 38.35 25.48
C ARG A 272 12.26 37.53 25.19
N ASP A 273 12.85 36.97 26.23
CA ASP A 273 13.89 35.95 26.10
C ASP A 273 13.36 34.79 25.25
N MET A 274 14.17 34.29 24.33
CA MET A 274 13.80 33.21 23.42
C MET A 274 14.97 32.26 23.21
N LEU A 275 14.65 31.00 22.92
CA LEU A 275 15.62 29.98 22.53
C LEU A 275 15.36 29.55 21.10
N HIS A 276 16.42 29.40 20.30
CA HIS A 276 16.28 28.88 18.94
C HIS A 276 16.00 27.37 18.98
N VAL A 277 15.01 26.92 18.24
CA VAL A 277 14.55 25.51 18.28
C VAL A 277 15.65 24.52 17.89
N ASP A 278 16.43 24.78 16.85
CA ASP A 278 17.54 23.88 16.46
C ASP A 278 18.59 23.70 17.58
N GLU A 279 18.79 24.71 18.44
CA GLU A 279 19.74 24.62 19.55
C GLU A 279 19.19 23.79 20.68
N VAL A 280 17.89 23.94 20.97
CA VAL A 280 17.16 23.08 21.91
C VAL A 280 17.17 21.64 21.42
N GLN A 281 16.94 21.40 20.12
CA GLN A 281 17.04 20.08 19.52
C GLN A 281 18.47 19.54 19.56
N HIS A 282 19.48 20.39 19.39
CA HIS A 282 20.88 20.00 19.51
C HIS A 282 21.21 19.52 20.93
N VAL A 283 20.76 20.23 21.97
CA VAL A 283 20.90 19.80 23.37
C VAL A 283 20.21 18.46 23.61
N LEU A 284 18.97 18.30 23.12
CA LEU A 284 18.26 17.02 23.21
C LEU A 284 19.07 15.88 22.56
N ASN A 285 19.58 16.10 21.36
CA ASN A 285 20.35 15.10 20.61
C ASN A 285 21.67 14.75 21.31
N GLN A 286 22.31 15.71 21.97
CA GLN A 286 23.50 15.44 22.80
C GLN A 286 23.17 14.54 23.99
N VAL A 287 22.08 14.82 24.68
CA VAL A 287 21.62 14.01 25.83
C VAL A 287 21.18 12.61 25.39
N LEU A 288 20.55 12.48 24.23
CA LEU A 288 20.14 11.21 23.65
C LEU A 288 21.30 10.39 23.06
N GLY A 289 22.41 11.03 22.69
CA GLY A 289 23.51 10.40 21.97
C GLY A 289 23.16 10.01 20.51
N GLN A 290 22.05 10.50 19.99
CA GLN A 290 21.58 10.26 18.62
C GLN A 290 20.72 11.42 18.11
N SER A 291 20.59 11.54 16.80
CA SER A 291 19.73 12.54 16.16
C SER A 291 18.25 12.16 16.27
N THR A 292 17.41 13.16 16.52
CA THR A 292 15.95 13.05 16.44
C THR A 292 15.43 13.60 15.11
N THR A 293 14.33 13.03 14.62
CA THR A 293 13.57 13.62 13.51
C THR A 293 12.70 14.78 14.00
N GLU A 294 12.15 15.59 13.09
CA GLU A 294 11.30 16.73 13.47
C GLU A 294 10.08 16.26 14.29
N TYR A 295 9.42 15.18 13.83
CA TYR A 295 8.30 14.59 14.56
C TYR A 295 8.68 14.16 15.98
N GLN A 296 9.81 13.49 16.15
CA GLN A 296 10.28 13.04 17.47
C GLN A 296 10.58 14.22 18.38
N PHE A 297 11.24 15.25 17.85
CA PHE A 297 11.55 16.47 18.60
C PHE A 297 10.27 17.18 19.06
N GLN A 298 9.30 17.38 18.17
CA GLN A 298 7.99 17.98 18.53
C GLN A 298 7.27 17.18 19.62
N ARG A 299 7.36 15.84 19.59
CA ARG A 299 6.81 14.99 20.65
C ARG A 299 7.49 15.25 22.00
N PHE A 300 8.82 15.39 22.03
CA PHE A 300 9.55 15.75 23.26
C PHE A 300 9.27 17.17 23.76
N LEU A 301 8.97 18.12 22.86
CA LEU A 301 8.51 19.47 23.23
C LEU A 301 7.12 19.45 23.84
N SER A 302 6.21 18.64 23.28
CA SER A 302 4.82 18.59 23.75
C SER A 302 4.68 18.00 25.16
N ALA A 303 5.52 17.02 25.50
CA ALA A 303 5.47 16.29 26.77
C ALA A 303 6.81 15.61 27.10
N GLY A 304 7.03 15.32 28.39
CA GLY A 304 8.17 14.55 28.87
C GLY A 304 9.31 15.41 29.44
N PRO A 305 10.52 14.85 29.59
CA PRO A 305 11.62 15.52 30.29
C PRO A 305 12.10 16.83 29.66
N LEU A 306 12.14 16.91 28.31
CA LEU A 306 12.49 18.16 27.63
C LEU A 306 11.45 19.25 27.90
N ALA A 307 10.16 18.95 27.69
CA ALA A 307 9.06 19.87 28.02
C ALA A 307 9.12 20.35 29.48
N ASN A 308 9.35 19.42 30.42
CA ASN A 308 9.47 19.75 31.83
C ASN A 308 10.68 20.65 32.14
N ALA A 309 11.82 20.41 31.47
CA ALA A 309 13.01 21.24 31.63
C ALA A 309 12.79 22.66 31.11
N LEU A 310 12.14 22.80 29.95
CA LEU A 310 11.77 24.09 29.37
C LEU A 310 10.82 24.87 30.29
N ILE A 311 9.76 24.21 30.78
CA ILE A 311 8.81 24.82 31.74
C ILE A 311 9.53 25.26 33.03
N GLN A 312 10.44 24.44 33.56
CA GLN A 312 11.23 24.81 34.76
C GLN A 312 12.13 26.01 34.56
N LEU A 313 12.55 26.27 33.32
CA LEU A 313 13.33 27.46 32.95
C LEU A 313 12.44 28.65 32.53
N GLY A 314 11.10 28.48 32.60
CA GLY A 314 10.11 29.50 32.27
C GLY A 314 9.85 29.63 30.77
N TYR A 315 10.08 28.59 29.96
CA TYR A 315 9.79 28.61 28.52
C TYR A 315 8.46 27.93 28.16
N GLU A 316 7.78 28.53 27.19
CA GLU A 316 6.61 27.96 26.52
C GLU A 316 7.01 26.72 25.72
N ARG A 317 6.03 25.84 25.47
CA ARG A 317 6.20 24.63 24.64
C ARG A 317 5.94 24.88 23.15
N ASP A 318 5.23 25.96 22.84
CA ASP A 318 4.85 26.30 21.48
C ASP A 318 5.95 27.10 20.80
N THR A 319 6.19 26.80 19.53
CA THR A 319 7.20 27.49 18.73
C THR A 319 6.58 28.67 18.00
N THR A 320 7.23 29.82 18.02
CA THR A 320 6.90 30.97 17.16
C THR A 320 7.96 31.15 16.09
N THR A 321 7.55 31.43 14.85
CA THR A 321 8.48 31.75 13.76
C THR A 321 8.68 33.26 13.64
N LEU A 322 9.94 33.69 13.53
CA LEU A 322 10.31 35.11 13.45
C LEU A 322 11.35 35.34 12.34
N PRO A 323 11.30 36.50 11.64
CA PRO A 323 12.28 36.83 10.63
C PRO A 323 13.64 37.24 11.24
N THR A 324 14.74 36.90 10.57
CA THR A 324 16.12 37.20 11.01
C THR A 324 16.39 38.68 11.34
N SER A 325 15.64 39.61 10.76
CA SER A 325 15.79 41.05 11.01
C SER A 325 15.41 41.49 12.43
N GLU A 326 14.48 40.76 13.06
CA GLU A 326 13.86 41.14 14.34
C GLU A 326 14.60 40.59 15.56
N ILE A 327 15.58 39.70 15.34
CA ILE A 327 16.21 38.92 16.41
C ILE A 327 17.52 39.59 16.87
N ARG A 328 17.73 39.62 18.18
CA ARG A 328 18.98 40.06 18.82
C ARG A 328 19.49 39.01 19.81
N PRO A 329 20.80 38.82 20.01
CA PRO A 329 21.87 39.41 19.20
C PRO A 329 21.91 38.81 17.78
N PHE A 330 22.44 39.57 16.83
CA PHE A 330 22.62 39.07 15.46
C PHE A 330 23.68 37.95 15.48
N SER A 331 23.27 36.73 15.13
CA SER A 331 24.15 35.57 15.01
C SER A 331 24.60 35.39 13.57
N THR A 332 25.85 34.96 13.37
CA THR A 332 26.35 34.54 12.05
C THR A 332 25.58 33.35 11.47
N ARG A 333 24.71 32.70 12.25
CA ARG A 333 23.79 31.66 11.77
C ARG A 333 22.62 32.22 10.96
N PHE A 334 22.32 33.51 11.11
CA PHE A 334 21.19 34.22 10.49
C PHE A 334 21.63 35.12 9.31
N GLN A 335 22.68 34.71 8.58
CA GLN A 335 23.32 35.51 7.52
C GLN A 335 22.40 35.94 6.37
N THR A 336 21.30 35.23 6.16
CA THR A 336 20.31 35.56 5.13
C THR A 336 19.18 36.39 5.74
N PRO A 337 19.07 37.69 5.40
CA PRO A 337 17.94 38.51 5.84
C PRO A 337 16.62 37.95 5.29
N ASN A 338 15.57 37.93 6.12
CA ASN A 338 14.20 37.48 5.82
C ASN A 338 13.94 35.95 5.76
N LEU A 339 14.83 35.13 6.32
CA LEU A 339 14.47 33.75 6.66
C LEU A 339 13.70 33.73 7.97
N TYR A 340 12.64 32.92 8.04
CA TYR A 340 11.89 32.69 9.27
C TYR A 340 12.52 31.54 10.03
N HIS A 341 12.77 31.74 11.32
CA HIS A 341 13.36 30.75 12.19
C HIS A 341 12.42 30.47 13.38
N PRO A 342 12.31 29.21 13.83
CA PRO A 342 11.46 28.84 14.96
C PRO A 342 12.17 29.07 16.31
N PHE A 343 11.43 29.67 17.25
CA PHE A 343 11.87 30.00 18.60
C PHE A 343 10.88 29.53 19.66
N LEU A 344 11.38 29.16 20.83
CA LEU A 344 10.60 28.99 22.06
C LEU A 344 10.67 30.27 22.87
N ARG A 345 9.52 30.81 23.27
CA ARG A 345 9.43 32.03 24.06
C ARG A 345 9.54 31.72 25.53
N LYS A 346 10.26 32.55 26.26
CA LYS A 346 10.15 32.57 27.71
C LYS A 346 8.79 33.15 28.04
N GLU A 347 7.99 32.37 28.76
CA GLU A 347 6.77 32.85 29.38
C GLU A 347 7.16 34.05 30.24
N VAL A 348 6.61 35.22 29.91
CA VAL A 348 6.68 36.36 30.80
C VAL A 348 5.79 35.97 31.97
N VAL A 349 6.40 35.43 33.01
CA VAL A 349 5.75 35.31 34.30
C VAL A 349 5.47 36.75 34.73
N ALA A 350 4.27 37.25 34.40
CA ALA A 350 3.71 38.44 35.02
C ALA A 350 3.88 38.23 36.52
N ALA A 351 4.71 39.07 37.14
CA ALA A 351 5.24 38.93 38.49
C ALA A 351 4.27 38.20 39.44
N THR A 352 4.38 36.88 39.52
CA THR A 352 3.67 36.09 40.51
C THR A 352 4.59 36.01 41.71
N ASN A 353 4.31 36.89 42.66
CA ASN A 353 4.71 36.82 44.07
C ASN A 353 6.22 36.77 44.32
N ASP A 354 6.89 37.90 44.14
CA ASP A 354 8.14 38.17 44.87
C ASP A 354 7.80 38.74 46.27
N PRO A 355 8.44 38.29 47.37
CA PRO A 355 8.00 38.57 48.74
C PRO A 355 7.95 40.03 49.23
N PRO A 356 8.61 41.04 48.63
CA PRO A 356 8.44 42.40 49.12
C PRO A 356 7.30 43.15 48.44
N GLN A 357 6.89 42.78 47.21
CA GLN A 357 5.95 43.58 46.38
C GLN A 357 6.16 45.10 46.58
N MET A 358 7.39 45.61 46.58
CA MET A 358 7.67 47.01 46.90
C MET A 358 7.81 47.85 45.62
N LEU A 359 7.10 48.97 45.58
CA LEU A 359 7.08 49.96 44.51
C LEU A 359 7.73 51.26 45.01
N HIS A 360 8.58 51.87 44.18
CA HIS A 360 9.38 53.06 44.50
C HIS A 360 9.40 54.06 43.33
N LEU A 361 8.31 54.77 43.11
CA LEU A 361 8.19 55.80 42.06
C LEU A 361 8.64 57.19 42.52
N ALA A 362 8.53 57.47 43.82
CA ALA A 362 9.00 58.71 44.43
C ALA A 362 10.26 58.46 45.25
N ASP A 363 11.29 59.29 45.07
CA ASP A 363 12.58 59.15 45.75
C ASP A 363 12.42 59.05 47.27
N GLY A 364 12.97 57.96 47.84
CA GLY A 364 12.95 57.70 49.28
C GLY A 364 11.59 57.28 49.86
N MET A 365 10.57 57.05 49.03
CA MET A 365 9.21 56.72 49.48
C MET A 365 8.75 55.37 48.92
N THR A 366 8.84 54.32 49.75
CA THR A 366 8.43 52.95 49.38
C THR A 366 6.98 52.66 49.72
N VAL A 367 6.29 51.95 48.84
CA VAL A 367 4.94 51.40 49.10
C VAL A 367 4.86 49.94 48.68
N HIS A 368 4.09 49.14 49.41
CA HIS A 368 3.78 47.76 49.03
C HIS A 368 2.67 47.76 47.99
N ALA A 369 2.87 47.13 46.84
CA ALA A 369 1.94 47.11 45.72
C ALA A 369 1.47 45.68 45.41
N PRO A 370 0.44 45.18 46.14
CA PRO A 370 0.02 43.79 46.02
C PRO A 370 -0.72 43.45 44.75
N ILE A 371 -1.20 44.46 44.05
CA ILE A 371 -1.86 44.33 42.76
C ILE A 371 -1.17 45.30 41.83
N ILE A 372 -0.54 44.78 40.78
CA ILE A 372 -0.09 45.52 39.62
C ILE A 372 -0.51 44.67 38.42
N THR A 373 -1.36 45.21 37.58
CA THR A 373 -1.77 44.59 36.33
C THR A 373 -1.49 45.58 35.21
N LEU A 374 -0.78 45.10 34.19
CA LEU A 374 -0.47 45.85 32.99
C LEU A 374 -1.40 45.37 31.86
N ASP A 375 -1.74 46.28 30.96
CA ASP A 375 -2.20 45.90 29.63
C ASP A 375 -0.98 45.45 28.82
N ASP A 376 -0.98 44.20 28.35
CA ASP A 376 0.14 43.62 27.62
C ASP A 376 0.36 44.27 26.25
N ASP A 377 -0.66 44.91 25.67
CA ASP A 377 -0.60 45.54 24.35
C ASP A 377 -0.18 47.03 24.42
N GLU A 378 -0.54 47.73 25.50
CA GLU A 378 -0.27 49.16 25.66
C GLU A 378 0.84 49.49 26.69
N GLU A 379 1.35 48.48 27.40
CA GLU A 379 2.28 48.64 28.54
C GLU A 379 1.77 49.65 29.60
N THR A 380 0.44 49.78 29.72
CA THR A 380 -0.19 50.71 30.66
C THR A 380 -0.66 49.99 31.91
N ILE A 381 -0.61 50.65 33.07
CA ILE A 381 -1.13 50.09 34.31
C ILE A 381 -2.66 50.13 34.28
N VAL A 382 -3.30 48.97 34.18
CA VAL A 382 -4.77 48.83 34.20
C VAL A 382 -5.32 48.61 35.61
N ALA A 383 -4.51 48.07 36.52
CA ALA A 383 -4.86 47.98 37.94
C ALA A 383 -3.63 48.16 38.82
N LEU A 384 -3.75 49.00 39.85
CA LEU A 384 -2.70 49.22 40.85
C LEU A 384 -3.32 49.39 42.24
N GLN A 385 -2.87 48.58 43.18
CA GLN A 385 -3.11 48.78 44.61
C GLN A 385 -1.79 49.15 45.27
N MET A 386 -1.77 50.22 46.06
CA MET A 386 -0.61 50.63 46.87
C MET A 386 -1.00 50.70 48.34
N ILE A 387 -0.16 50.14 49.20
CA ILE A 387 -0.33 50.02 50.65
C ILE A 387 0.96 50.54 51.30
N GLY A 388 0.84 51.58 52.12
CA GLY A 388 1.98 52.18 52.80
C GLY A 388 1.57 53.45 53.55
N PRO A 389 2.53 54.19 54.15
CA PRO A 389 2.27 55.46 54.78
C PRO A 389 1.57 56.42 53.81
N GLU A 390 0.58 57.18 54.30
CA GLU A 390 -0.27 58.03 53.46
C GLU A 390 0.54 58.99 52.57
N GLN A 391 1.63 59.56 53.11
CA GLN A 391 2.52 60.44 52.36
C GLN A 391 3.29 59.69 51.26
N SER A 392 3.72 58.46 51.51
CA SER A 392 4.39 57.62 50.52
C SER A 392 3.43 57.19 49.42
N VAL A 393 2.20 56.81 49.75
CA VAL A 393 1.16 56.45 48.76
C VAL A 393 0.79 57.67 47.90
N LYS A 394 0.61 58.85 48.50
CA LYS A 394 0.34 60.09 47.77
C LYS A 394 1.50 60.50 46.86
N ALA A 395 2.75 60.40 47.33
CA ALA A 395 3.93 60.73 46.55
C ALA A 395 4.09 59.79 45.33
N ASN A 396 3.86 58.48 45.53
CA ASN A 396 3.92 57.50 44.45
C ASN A 396 2.77 57.67 43.45
N TRP A 397 1.55 57.98 43.90
CA TRP A 397 0.44 58.34 43.00
C TRP A 397 0.73 59.61 42.19
N ALA A 398 1.30 60.63 42.83
CA ALA A 398 1.64 61.89 42.15
C ALA A 398 2.76 61.69 41.11
N ALA A 399 3.76 60.87 41.42
CA ALA A 399 4.82 60.50 40.48
C ALA A 399 4.26 59.75 39.27
N LEU A 400 3.31 58.82 39.50
CA LEU A 400 2.64 58.06 38.46
C LEU A 400 1.77 58.97 37.54
N MET A 401 0.97 59.85 38.13
CA MET A 401 0.10 60.78 37.39
C MET A 401 0.86 61.93 36.72
N GLY A 402 2.08 62.22 37.17
CA GLY A 402 2.94 63.30 36.67
C GLY A 402 3.68 63.00 35.36
N GLY A 403 3.46 61.82 34.75
CA GLY A 403 4.10 61.43 33.49
C GLY A 403 5.56 61.03 33.64
N GLY A 404 6.00 60.65 34.84
CA GLY A 404 7.28 59.99 35.03
C GLY A 404 7.25 58.64 34.34
N LYS A 405 7.94 58.50 33.21
CA LYS A 405 8.20 57.20 32.59
C LYS A 405 8.81 56.29 33.65
N THR A 406 8.08 55.25 34.02
CA THR A 406 8.63 54.12 34.77
C THR A 406 9.67 53.47 33.89
N ASN A 407 10.95 53.56 34.28
CA ASN A 407 12.01 52.77 33.66
C ASN A 407 11.83 51.29 33.98
#